data_AF-A0A9W8BEB5-F1
#
_entry.id   AF-A0A9W8BEB5-F1
#
_cell.length_a   1.000
_cell.length_b   1.000
_cell.length_c   1.000
_cell.angle_alpha   90.00
_cell.angle_beta   90.00
_cell.angle_gamma   90.00
#
_symmetry.space_group_name_H-M   'P 1'
#
loop_
_entity.id
_entity.type
_entity.pdbx_description
1 polymer ?
#
loop_
_entity_poly.entity_id
_entity_poly.type
_entity_poly.pdbx_seq_one_letter_code
_entity_poly.pdbx_strand_id
1 'polypeptide(L)'
;MASILFDVAAIMVFMSPAFLMLLRRMFSPRFIAFEKNIHAHKVASYTLLFWCAVHIEFIRRRFFEVFYYIHHLFILILVFLFIHNHNHMAYKYLSGPVAVYCLDRLYRNLRTAFACSPVRAVIQHPSGVVEIQLDKKIIGHRTGQYVKIC
;
A
#
# COMPACT_ATOMS: atom_id res chain seq x y z
N MET A 1 -12.57 -15.97 14.23
CA MET A 1 -12.24 -14.56 14.58
C MET A 1 -10.73 -14.30 14.54
N ALA A 2 -9.88 -15.10 15.20
CA ALA A 2 -8.42 -14.94 15.15
C ALA A 2 -7.83 -15.03 13.72
N SER A 3 -8.38 -15.90 12.86
CA SER A 3 -8.01 -15.99 11.45
C SER A 3 -8.20 -14.68 10.69
N ILE A 4 -9.37 -14.04 10.84
CA ILE A 4 -9.68 -12.76 10.20
C ILE A 4 -8.73 -11.66 10.70
N LEU A 5 -8.43 -11.62 12.01
CA LEU A 5 -7.48 -10.65 12.56
C LEU A 5 -6.07 -10.82 11.97
N PHE A 6 -5.64 -12.07 11.76
CA PHE A 6 -4.38 -12.39 11.10
C PHE A 6 -4.36 -11.96 9.63
N ASP A 7 -5.42 -12.23 8.88
CA ASP A 7 -5.52 -11.85 7.46
C ASP A 7 -5.50 -10.31 7.29
N VAL A 8 -6.23 -9.58 8.14
CA VAL A 8 -6.24 -8.11 8.13
C VAL A 8 -4.86 -7.55 8.51
N ALA A 9 -4.21 -8.13 9.53
CA ALA A 9 -2.84 -7.78 9.91
C ALA A 9 -1.86 -7.97 8.74
N ALA A 10 -1.96 -9.10 8.02
CA ALA A 10 -1.12 -9.38 6.86
C ALA A 10 -1.34 -8.36 5.74
N ILE A 11 -2.59 -8.00 5.42
CA ILE A 11 -2.91 -6.99 4.40
C ILE A 11 -2.26 -5.65 4.74
N MET A 12 -2.32 -5.19 6.00
CA MET A 12 -1.70 -3.92 6.42
C MET A 12 -0.18 -3.93 6.23
N VAL A 13 0.47 -5.07 6.53
CA VAL A 13 1.91 -5.24 6.30
C VAL A 13 2.22 -5.25 4.80
N PHE A 14 1.43 -5.96 3.98
CA PHE A 14 1.63 -5.99 2.53
C PHE A 14 1.43 -4.62 1.86
N MET A 15 0.54 -3.79 2.42
CA MET A 15 0.30 -2.41 1.97
C MET A 15 1.35 -1.41 2.46
N SER A 16 2.40 -1.86 3.16
CA SER A 16 3.51 -1.04 3.67
C SER A 16 4.81 -1.30 2.88
N PRO A 17 4.95 -0.75 1.65
CA PRO A 17 6.01 -1.11 0.72
C PRO A 17 7.40 -0.66 1.17
N ALA A 18 7.55 0.45 1.91
CA ALA A 18 8.87 0.87 2.40
C ALA A 18 9.36 -0.10 3.47
N PHE A 19 8.45 -0.56 4.33
CA PHE A 19 8.73 -1.63 5.28
C PHE A 19 9.10 -2.96 4.59
N LEU A 20 8.35 -3.39 3.57
CA LEU A 20 8.69 -4.60 2.79
C LEU A 20 10.05 -4.47 2.09
N MET A 21 10.38 -3.30 1.54
CA MET A 21 11.69 -3.04 0.93
C MET A 21 12.82 -3.10 1.97
N LEU A 22 12.59 -2.60 3.18
CA LEU A 22 13.53 -2.72 4.29
C LEU A 22 13.71 -4.18 4.69
N LEU A 23 12.61 -4.91 4.86
CA LEU A 23 12.62 -6.33 5.21
C LEU A 23 13.39 -7.15 4.17
N ARG A 24 13.17 -6.89 2.88
CA ARG A 24 13.92 -7.52 1.77
C ARG A 24 15.41 -7.20 1.78
N ARG A 25 15.82 -6.03 2.28
CA ARG A 25 17.25 -5.68 2.42
C ARG A 25 17.89 -6.36 3.63
N MET A 26 17.12 -6.59 4.70
CA MET A 26 17.60 -7.23 5.92
C MET A 26 17.64 -8.76 5.82
N PHE A 27 16.70 -9.36 5.07
CA PHE A 27 16.58 -10.82 4.94
C PHE A 27 17.01 -11.30 3.55
N SER A 28 17.99 -12.20 3.52
CA SER A 28 18.41 -12.88 2.30
C SER A 28 17.28 -13.78 1.77
N PRO A 29 16.98 -13.79 0.45
CA PRO A 29 15.88 -14.56 -0.14
C PRO A 29 16.02 -16.09 -0.02
N ARG A 30 17.05 -16.60 0.66
CA ARG A 30 17.27 -18.03 0.93
C ARG A 30 16.47 -18.60 2.11
N PHE A 31 15.93 -17.77 3.01
CA PHE A 31 15.45 -18.26 4.31
C PHE A 31 13.94 -18.39 4.49
N ILE A 32 13.10 -17.81 3.62
CA ILE A 32 11.64 -17.84 3.81
C ILE A 32 10.95 -18.31 2.53
N ALA A 33 10.53 -19.58 2.53
CA ALA A 33 9.59 -20.14 1.56
C ALA A 33 8.20 -20.23 2.23
N PHE A 34 7.23 -19.49 1.70
CA PHE A 34 5.85 -19.49 2.21
C PHE A 34 5.10 -20.73 1.69
N GLU A 35 4.90 -21.74 2.55
CA GLU A 35 4.10 -22.93 2.22
C GLU A 35 2.62 -22.84 2.67
N LYS A 36 1.79 -23.65 2.00
CA LYS A 36 0.34 -23.55 1.80
C LYS A 36 -0.51 -23.95 3.01
N ASN A 37 -1.22 -22.99 3.60
CA ASN A 37 -2.47 -23.25 4.33
C ASN A 37 -3.68 -22.90 3.46
N ILE A 38 -4.30 -23.92 2.85
CA ILE A 38 -5.40 -23.82 1.87
C ILE A 38 -6.63 -23.06 2.41
N HIS A 39 -6.91 -23.14 3.70
CA HIS A 39 -8.06 -22.46 4.31
C HIS A 39 -7.82 -20.96 4.50
N ALA A 40 -6.59 -20.54 4.85
CA ALA A 40 -6.21 -19.14 4.91
C ALA A 40 -6.20 -18.50 3.52
N HIS A 41 -5.71 -19.23 2.52
CA HIS A 41 -5.76 -18.79 1.12
C HIS A 41 -7.21 -18.62 0.61
N LYS A 42 -8.15 -19.47 1.03
CA LYS A 42 -9.59 -19.38 0.69
C LYS A 42 -10.28 -18.17 1.34
N VAL A 43 -10.02 -17.90 2.62
CA VAL A 43 -10.63 -16.74 3.31
C VAL A 43 -10.04 -15.43 2.80
N ALA A 44 -8.71 -15.36 2.63
CA ALA A 44 -8.06 -14.22 2.00
C ALA A 44 -8.57 -13.99 0.56
N SER A 45 -8.80 -15.06 -0.22
CA SER A 45 -9.38 -14.91 -1.56
C SER A 45 -10.81 -14.40 -1.55
N TYR A 46 -11.67 -14.75 -0.59
CA TYR A 46 -13.03 -14.17 -0.50
C TYR A 46 -13.05 -12.68 -0.11
N THR A 47 -12.21 -12.25 0.83
CA THR A 47 -12.05 -10.82 1.16
C THR A 47 -11.39 -10.04 0.03
N LEU A 48 -10.40 -10.64 -0.65
CA LEU A 48 -9.83 -10.11 -1.88
C LEU A 48 -10.86 -10.05 -3.02
N LEU A 49 -11.79 -10.99 -3.13
CA LEU A 49 -12.79 -11.03 -4.22
C LEU A 49 -13.82 -9.90 -4.07
N PHE A 50 -14.26 -9.60 -2.86
CA PHE A 50 -15.08 -8.43 -2.55
C PHE A 50 -14.31 -7.12 -2.83
N TRP A 51 -13.04 -7.04 -2.43
CA TRP A 51 -12.16 -5.92 -2.76
C TRP A 51 -11.84 -5.81 -4.26
N CYS A 52 -11.76 -6.92 -4.98
CA CYS A 52 -11.55 -7.00 -6.43
C CYS A 52 -12.75 -6.45 -7.20
N ALA A 53 -13.98 -6.65 -6.71
CA ALA A 53 -15.18 -6.05 -7.30
C ALA A 53 -15.13 -4.51 -7.23
N VAL A 54 -14.62 -3.94 -6.13
CA VAL A 54 -14.37 -2.49 -6.00
C VAL A 54 -13.17 -2.03 -6.85
N HIS A 55 -12.20 -2.91 -7.07
CA HIS A 55 -11.00 -2.68 -7.89
C HIS A 55 -11.19 -2.94 -9.39
N ILE A 56 -12.41 -3.23 -9.86
CA ILE A 56 -12.68 -3.44 -11.29
C ILE A 56 -12.03 -2.31 -12.08
N GLU A 57 -11.15 -2.71 -13.03
CA GLU A 57 -10.35 -1.80 -13.85
C GLU A 57 -11.19 -0.70 -14.49
N PHE A 58 -12.44 -1.01 -14.84
CA PHE A 58 -13.40 -0.07 -15.39
C PHE A 58 -13.69 1.11 -14.45
N ILE A 59 -14.01 0.84 -13.18
CA ILE A 59 -14.31 1.87 -12.18
C ILE A 59 -13.05 2.69 -11.87
N ARG A 60 -11.90 2.03 -11.69
CA ARG A 60 -10.62 2.72 -11.43
C ARG A 60 -10.22 3.70 -12.55
N ARG A 61 -10.47 3.33 -13.80
CA ARG A 61 -10.10 4.15 -14.98
C ARG A 61 -11.10 5.28 -15.24
N ARG A 62 -12.39 5.07 -14.96
CA ARG A 62 -13.45 6.04 -15.25
C ARG A 62 -13.80 6.96 -14.07
N PHE A 63 -13.71 6.46 -12.84
CA PHE A 63 -14.14 7.13 -11.61
C PHE A 63 -13.08 6.97 -10.50
N PHE A 64 -11.89 7.55 -10.72
CA PHE A 64 -10.78 7.41 -9.79
C PHE A 64 -11.06 7.98 -8.40
N GLU A 65 -11.81 9.09 -8.30
CA GLU A 65 -12.18 9.70 -7.01
C GLU A 65 -13.09 8.79 -6.17
N VAL A 66 -14.14 8.24 -6.79
CA VAL A 66 -15.06 7.30 -6.14
C VAL A 66 -14.31 6.06 -5.66
N PHE A 67 -13.44 5.51 -6.53
CA PHE A 67 -12.54 4.42 -6.17
C PHE A 67 -11.67 4.80 -4.95
N TYR A 68 -11.08 5.99 -4.94
CA TYR A 68 -10.25 6.47 -3.83
C TYR A 68 -11.03 6.53 -2.51
N TYR A 69 -12.23 7.12 -2.49
CA TYR A 69 -13.03 7.25 -1.27
C TYR A 69 -13.53 5.91 -0.75
N ILE A 70 -14.06 5.04 -1.62
CA ILE A 70 -14.50 3.71 -1.24
C ILE A 70 -13.31 2.89 -0.72
N HIS A 71 -12.13 3.04 -1.32
CA HIS A 71 -10.94 2.35 -0.83
C HIS A 71 -10.59 2.78 0.60
N HIS A 72 -10.63 4.08 0.93
CA HIS A 72 -10.31 4.55 2.29
C HIS A 72 -11.34 4.15 3.37
N LEU A 73 -12.48 3.57 2.99
CA LEU A 73 -13.47 3.00 3.93
C LEU A 73 -12.87 1.91 4.84
N PHE A 74 -11.73 1.31 4.44
CA PHE A 74 -11.00 0.35 5.28
C PHE A 74 -10.69 0.90 6.68
N ILE A 75 -10.51 2.23 6.84
CA ILE A 75 -10.24 2.86 8.13
C ILE A 75 -11.44 2.70 9.08
N LEU A 76 -12.66 2.90 8.57
CA LEU A 76 -13.87 2.70 9.38
C LEU A 76 -14.02 1.23 9.80
N ILE A 77 -13.71 0.31 8.88
CA ILE A 77 -13.74 -1.13 9.18
C ILE A 77 -12.71 -1.49 10.26
N LEU A 78 -11.51 -0.92 10.22
CA LEU A 78 -10.49 -1.12 11.26
C LEU A 78 -10.96 -0.61 12.63
N VAL A 79 -11.50 0.61 12.71
CA VAL A 79 -12.04 1.18 13.96
C VAL A 79 -13.15 0.29 14.52
N PHE A 80 -14.09 -0.13 13.67
CA PHE A 80 -15.16 -1.04 14.06
C PHE A 80 -14.61 -2.36 14.60
N LEU A 81 -13.57 -2.92 13.96
CA LEU A 81 -12.94 -4.18 14.38
C LEU A 81 -12.25 -4.08 15.75
N PHE A 82 -11.68 -2.91 16.10
CA PHE A 82 -11.13 -2.64 17.43
C PHE A 82 -12.23 -2.61 18.51
N ILE A 83 -13.37 -1.97 18.23
CA ILE A 83 -14.48 -1.84 19.19
C ILE A 83 -15.25 -3.16 19.34
N HIS A 84 -15.49 -3.86 18.23
CA HIS A 84 -16.28 -5.09 18.22
C HIS A 84 -15.59 -6.26 18.94
N ASN A 85 -14.25 -6.26 19.00
CA ASN A 85 -13.51 -7.34 19.65
C ASN A 85 -13.36 -7.10 21.16
N HIS A 86 -14.36 -7.54 21.93
CA HIS A 86 -14.37 -7.41 23.39
C HIS A 86 -13.21 -8.15 24.09
N ASN A 87 -12.60 -9.14 23.44
CA ASN A 87 -11.61 -10.04 24.05
C ASN A 87 -10.16 -9.51 23.99
N HIS A 88 -9.96 -8.22 23.70
CA HIS A 88 -8.65 -7.58 23.50
C HIS A 88 -7.76 -8.23 22.42
N MET A 89 -8.27 -9.19 21.64
CA MET A 89 -7.49 -9.92 20.64
C MET A 89 -7.18 -9.00 19.45
N ALA A 90 -8.11 -8.13 19.06
CA ALA A 90 -7.87 -7.15 18.01
C ALA A 90 -6.64 -6.28 18.31
N TYR A 91 -6.50 -5.79 19.56
CA TYR A 91 -5.36 -4.98 19.97
C TYR A 91 -4.02 -5.73 19.84
N LYS A 92 -3.97 -7.00 20.23
CA LYS A 92 -2.75 -7.82 20.15
C LYS A 92 -2.31 -8.06 18.70
N TYR A 93 -3.25 -8.36 17.79
CA TYR A 93 -2.92 -8.69 16.41
C TYR A 93 -2.75 -7.46 15.51
N LEU A 94 -3.49 -6.37 15.74
CA LEU A 94 -3.54 -5.22 14.83
C LEU A 94 -2.62 -4.06 15.23
N SER A 95 -2.29 -3.89 16.51
CA SER A 95 -1.48 -2.73 16.96
C SER A 95 -0.15 -2.60 16.23
N GLY A 96 0.61 -3.69 16.11
CA GLY A 96 1.89 -3.72 15.38
C GLY A 96 1.74 -3.37 13.89
N PRO A 97 0.95 -4.13 13.11
CA PRO A 97 0.71 -3.85 11.70
C PRO A 97 0.16 -2.45 11.41
N VAL A 98 -0.76 -1.95 12.25
CA VAL A 98 -1.31 -0.59 12.12
C VAL A 98 -0.23 0.44 12.39
N ALA A 99 0.61 0.25 13.42
CA ALA A 99 1.73 1.15 13.69
C ALA A 99 2.71 1.19 12.52
N VAL A 100 3.07 0.03 11.96
CA VAL A 100 3.95 -0.06 10.78
C VAL A 100 3.33 0.66 9.58
N TYR A 101 2.06 0.44 9.28
CA TYR A 101 1.35 1.13 8.19
C TYR A 101 1.31 2.64 8.41
N CYS A 102 1.01 3.10 9.63
CA CYS A 102 0.99 4.52 9.97
C CYS A 102 2.37 5.17 9.81
N LEU A 103 3.44 4.49 10.24
CA LEU A 103 4.81 4.97 10.07
C LEU A 103 5.22 5.02 8.60
N ASP A 104 4.92 3.99 7.81
CA ASP A 104 5.16 3.98 6.36
C ASP A 104 4.42 5.13 5.68
N ARG A 105 3.14 5.33 6.03
CA ARG A 105 2.31 6.42 5.50
C ARG A 105 2.85 7.79 5.88
N LEU A 106 3.26 7.99 7.13
CA LEU A 106 3.87 9.22 7.60
C LEU A 106 5.19 9.48 6.87
N TYR A 107 6.07 8.50 6.79
CA TYR A 107 7.33 8.59 6.06
C TYR A 107 7.11 9.01 4.60
N ARG A 108 6.13 8.41 3.93
CA ARG A 108 5.77 8.77 2.55
C ARG A 108 5.25 10.20 2.43
N ASN A 109 4.37 10.62 3.34
CA ASN A 109 3.83 11.98 3.32
C ASN A 109 4.93 13.03 3.57
N LEU A 110 5.82 12.78 4.54
CA LEU A 110 6.98 13.65 4.80
C LEU A 110 7.92 13.69 3.60
N ARG A 111 8.26 12.53 3.03
CA ARG A 111 9.12 12.46 1.83
C ARG A 111 8.51 13.24 0.67
N THR A 112 7.22 13.10 0.40
CA THR A 112 6.54 13.83 -0.68
C THR A 112 6.52 15.34 -0.39
N ALA A 113 6.27 15.76 0.85
CA ALA A 113 6.28 17.16 1.25
C ALA A 113 7.66 17.81 1.06
N PHE A 114 8.75 17.14 1.46
CA PHE A 114 10.10 17.69 1.37
C PHE A 114 10.72 17.57 -0.04
N ALA A 115 10.36 16.53 -0.81
CA ALA A 115 10.96 16.21 -2.10
C ALA A 115 10.11 16.64 -3.32
N CYS A 116 9.07 17.46 -3.12
CA CYS A 116 8.27 17.98 -4.23
C CYS A 116 9.15 18.83 -5.17
N SER A 117 9.19 18.41 -6.44
CA SER A 117 9.93 19.07 -7.51
C SER A 117 8.92 19.65 -8.50
N PRO A 118 8.94 20.97 -8.78
CA PRO A 118 7.95 21.58 -9.64
C PRO A 118 8.12 21.09 -11.09
N VAL A 119 6.99 20.99 -11.78
CA VAL A 119 6.97 20.67 -13.22
C VAL A 119 7.39 21.92 -13.99
N ARG A 120 8.50 21.82 -14.71
CA ARG A 120 9.03 22.88 -15.55
C ARG A 120 8.32 22.94 -16.90
N ALA A 121 8.15 21.79 -17.53
CA ALA A 121 7.52 21.69 -18.84
C ALA A 121 6.88 20.31 -19.04
N VAL A 122 5.85 20.27 -19.88
CA VAL A 122 5.20 19.04 -20.35
C VAL A 122 5.18 19.09 -21.87
N ILE A 123 5.84 18.12 -22.52
CA ILE A 123 6.00 18.06 -23.98
C ILE A 123 5.30 16.79 -24.47
N GLN A 124 4.42 16.92 -25.45
CA GLN A 124 3.78 15.78 -26.09
C GLN A 124 4.53 15.41 -27.37
N HIS A 125 4.89 14.13 -27.48
CA HIS A 125 5.56 13.57 -28.64
C HIS A 125 4.54 12.88 -29.56
N PRO A 126 4.76 12.86 -30.89
CA PRO A 126 3.80 12.32 -31.86
C PRO A 126 3.52 10.81 -31.71
N SER A 127 4.37 10.07 -30.98
CA SER A 127 4.18 8.66 -30.65
C SER A 127 3.25 8.40 -29.45
N GLY A 128 2.57 9.42 -28.93
CA GLY A 128 1.72 9.30 -27.73
C GLY A 128 2.52 9.25 -26.43
N VAL A 129 3.79 9.68 -26.46
CA VAL A 129 4.66 9.78 -25.27
C VAL A 129 4.58 11.19 -24.71
N VAL A 130 4.45 11.31 -23.39
CA VAL A 130 4.49 12.59 -22.68
C VAL A 130 5.79 12.69 -21.92
N GLU A 131 6.60 13.70 -22.24
CA GLU A 131 7.81 14.03 -21.50
C GLU A 131 7.47 15.09 -20.46
N ILE A 132 7.76 14.77 -19.19
CA ILE A 132 7.58 15.69 -18.06
C ILE A 132 8.96 16.10 -17.58
N GLN A 133 9.28 17.38 -17.74
CA GLN A 133 10.53 17.96 -17.25
C GLN A 133 10.28 18.53 -15.84
N LEU A 134 11.09 18.09 -14.87
CA LEU A 134 11.00 18.51 -13.47
C LEU A 134 12.25 19.32 -13.10
N ASP A 135 12.09 20.39 -12.32
CA ASP A 135 13.25 21.09 -11.76
C ASP A 135 13.93 20.22 -10.71
N LYS A 136 15.24 20.03 -10.87
CA LYS A 136 16.00 19.11 -10.05
C LYS A 136 16.22 19.67 -8.65
N LYS A 137 15.41 19.20 -7.70
CA LYS A 137 15.60 19.50 -6.26
C LYS A 137 16.43 18.43 -5.53
N ILE A 138 16.45 17.20 -6.04
CA ILE A 138 17.12 16.05 -5.39
C ILE A 138 18.55 15.87 -5.94
N ILE A 139 19.53 15.91 -5.05
CA ILE A 139 20.96 15.69 -5.35
C ILE A 139 21.29 14.21 -5.07
N GLY A 140 22.04 13.53 -5.95
CA GLY A 140 22.57 12.18 -5.70
C GLY A 140 21.82 10.97 -6.29
N HIS A 141 21.14 11.11 -7.43
CA HIS A 141 20.61 9.96 -8.18
C HIS A 141 21.72 9.13 -8.85
N ARG A 142 21.53 7.82 -8.94
CA ARG A 142 22.38 6.89 -9.71
C ARG A 142 21.70 6.52 -11.02
N THR A 143 22.49 6.26 -12.07
CA THR A 143 21.99 5.77 -13.35
C THR A 143 21.14 4.50 -13.16
N GLY A 144 19.98 4.44 -13.80
CA GLY A 144 19.04 3.32 -13.69
C GLY A 144 18.07 3.39 -12.51
N GLN A 145 18.13 4.44 -11.67
CA GLN A 145 17.11 4.66 -10.64
C GLN A 145 15.81 5.23 -11.23
N TYR A 146 14.68 4.75 -10.72
CA TYR A 146 13.36 5.26 -11.05
C TYR A 146 12.80 6.13 -9.91
N VAL A 147 11.98 7.12 -10.28
CA VAL A 147 11.23 7.95 -9.34
C VAL A 147 9.75 7.68 -9.53
N LYS A 148 9.02 7.58 -8.41
CA LYS A 148 7.56 7.48 -8.44
C LYS A 148 6.98 8.88 -8.49
N ILE A 149 6.23 9.18 -9.54
CA ILE A 149 5.43 10.40 -9.68
C ILE A 149 4.05 10.10 -9.09
N CYS A 150 3.48 11.06 -8.36
CA CYS A 150 2.23 10.93 -7.61
C CYS A 150 1.26 12.01 -8.04
#